data_AF-A0LJ72-F1
#
_entry.id   AF-A0LJ72-F1
#
_cell.length_a   1.000
_cell.length_b   1.000
_cell.length_c   1.000
_cell.angle_alpha   90.00
_cell.angle_beta   90.00
_cell.angle_gamma   90.00
#
_symmetry.space_group_name_H-M   'P 1'
#
loop_
_entity.id
_entity.type
_entity.pdbx_description
1 polymer ?
#
loop_
_entity_poly.entity_id
_entity_poly.type
_entity_poly.pdbx_seq_one_letter_code
_entity_poly.pdbx_strand_id
1 'polypeptide(L)'
;MEQRLTLMDASRRHLLRVLKKSNGHPRTGSAAPKAVTDPSFPMTFFLRNVASLKADANWRALSPRLQKSRIRRLFRERSRFHLEVKRWRAARGELAPRPPVGKDELADGYCSHCGWCCEICSGYPDFPPSSEITQRWKDIFGNGLGKGHRFCAFLWEWDGGRSLCSIHPHRSNPCRVFEREECDFLMKDPEVRDPSAKRRLIEVRQWFIHLIDGR
;
A
#
# COMPACT_ATOMS: atom_id res chain seq x y z
N MET A 1 4.48 -9.37 20.46
CA MET A 1 4.45 -8.10 19.70
C MET A 1 5.80 -7.83 19.02
N GLU A 2 6.93 -8.10 19.69
CA GLU A 2 8.30 -7.99 19.14
C GLU A 2 8.58 -8.83 17.88
N GLN A 3 7.96 -10.01 17.72
CA GLN A 3 8.18 -10.86 16.54
C GLN A 3 7.60 -10.28 15.22
N ARG A 4 6.65 -9.34 15.27
CA ARG A 4 6.04 -8.72 14.08
C ARG A 4 6.90 -7.61 13.47
N LEU A 5 7.46 -6.75 14.32
CA LEU A 5 8.42 -5.71 13.94
C LEU A 5 9.66 -6.34 13.28
N THR A 6 10.16 -7.43 13.86
CA THR A 6 11.38 -8.11 13.37
C THR A 6 11.24 -8.77 11.99
N LEU A 7 10.09 -9.33 11.63
CA LEU A 7 9.83 -9.98 10.33
C LEU A 7 9.66 -8.97 9.16
N MET A 8 8.96 -7.88 9.41
CA MET A 8 8.78 -6.78 8.44
C MET A 8 10.11 -6.06 8.20
N ASP A 9 10.85 -5.80 9.27
CA ASP A 9 12.19 -5.22 9.19
C ASP A 9 13.17 -6.13 8.45
N ALA A 10 13.11 -7.45 8.67
CA ALA A 10 13.94 -8.41 7.93
C ALA A 10 13.65 -8.38 6.42
N SER A 11 12.38 -8.25 6.03
CA SER A 11 11.95 -8.18 4.63
C SER A 11 12.38 -6.87 3.98
N ARG A 12 12.22 -5.73 4.68
CA ARG A 12 12.75 -4.43 4.26
C ARG A 12 14.27 -4.46 4.11
N ARG A 13 14.99 -4.99 5.10
CA ARG A 13 16.47 -5.14 5.07
C ARG A 13 16.94 -6.02 3.92
N HIS A 14 16.23 -7.11 3.61
CA HIS A 14 16.58 -7.99 2.49
C HIS A 14 16.32 -7.32 1.14
N LEU A 15 15.15 -6.71 0.94
CA LEU A 15 14.85 -5.90 -0.25
C LEU A 15 15.87 -4.78 -0.46
N LEU A 16 16.23 -4.05 0.59
CA LEU A 16 17.26 -3.01 0.51
C LEU A 16 18.61 -3.56 0.07
N ARG A 17 19.01 -4.76 0.53
CA ARG A 17 20.23 -5.42 0.08
C ARG A 17 20.17 -5.80 -1.41
N VAL A 18 19.05 -6.36 -1.88
CA VAL A 18 18.91 -6.77 -3.29
C VAL A 18 18.80 -5.56 -4.23
N LEU A 19 18.08 -4.52 -3.83
CA LEU A 19 17.98 -3.26 -4.58
C LEU A 19 19.35 -2.56 -4.67
N LYS A 20 20.16 -2.58 -3.59
CA LYS A 20 21.54 -2.05 -3.59
C LYS A 20 22.47 -2.86 -4.51
N LYS A 21 22.40 -4.19 -4.50
CA LYS A 21 23.18 -5.05 -5.41
C LYS A 21 22.81 -4.87 -6.89
N SER A 22 21.55 -4.51 -7.17
CA SER A 22 21.07 -4.26 -8.53
C SER A 22 21.48 -2.89 -9.09
N ASN A 23 21.99 -1.98 -8.25
CA ASN A 23 22.36 -0.60 -8.61
C ASN A 23 23.79 -0.44 -9.16
N GLY A 24 24.41 -1.51 -9.68
CA GLY A 24 25.67 -1.42 -10.42
C GLY A 24 25.57 -0.69 -11.77
N HIS A 25 24.46 0.00 -12.07
CA HIS A 25 24.30 0.82 -13.28
C HIS A 25 23.81 2.24 -12.92
N PRO A 26 24.50 3.32 -13.35
CA PRO A 26 24.38 4.65 -12.73
C PRO A 26 23.15 5.47 -13.16
N ARG A 27 22.24 4.94 -13.99
CA ARG A 27 21.19 5.75 -14.65
C ARG A 27 19.83 5.77 -13.93
N THR A 28 19.71 5.21 -12.73
CA THR A 28 18.47 5.33 -11.94
C THR A 28 18.77 5.79 -10.51
N GLY A 29 18.65 7.09 -10.27
CA GLY A 29 18.41 7.62 -8.92
C GLY A 29 17.13 6.98 -8.39
N SER A 30 17.27 5.88 -7.65
CA SER A 30 16.16 4.94 -7.49
C SER A 30 15.24 5.38 -6.35
N ALA A 31 14.07 5.89 -6.72
CA ALA A 31 12.96 6.15 -5.81
C ALA A 31 12.59 4.93 -4.93
N ALA A 32 12.92 3.72 -5.40
CA ALA A 32 12.61 2.45 -4.74
C ALA A 32 13.30 2.28 -3.38
N PRO A 33 14.64 2.30 -3.24
CA PRO A 33 15.30 2.27 -1.93
C PRO A 33 14.78 3.30 -0.92
N LYS A 34 14.59 4.56 -1.35
CA LYS A 34 14.12 5.63 -0.47
C LYS A 34 12.67 5.42 0.00
N ALA A 35 11.81 4.85 -0.85
CA ALA A 35 10.46 4.50 -0.46
C ALA A 35 10.45 3.33 0.54
N VAL A 36 11.26 2.29 0.32
CA VAL A 36 11.26 1.08 1.16
C VAL A 36 11.79 1.34 2.58
N THR A 37 12.64 2.34 2.77
CA THR A 37 13.07 2.76 4.10
C THR A 37 11.97 3.49 4.88
N ASP A 38 10.93 3.97 4.20
CA ASP A 38 9.82 4.66 4.87
C ASP A 38 8.87 3.66 5.52
N PRO A 39 8.63 3.72 6.85
CA PRO A 39 7.72 2.80 7.54
C PRO A 39 6.30 2.78 6.95
N SER A 40 5.84 3.89 6.37
CA SER A 40 4.52 4.01 5.77
C SER A 40 4.42 3.44 4.35
N PHE A 41 5.54 3.04 3.74
CA PHE A 41 5.53 2.35 2.46
C PHE A 41 4.77 1.03 2.57
N PRO A 42 3.80 0.76 1.66
CA PRO A 42 2.88 -0.37 1.77
C PRO A 42 3.50 -1.69 1.34
N MET A 43 4.52 -2.13 2.06
CA MET A 43 5.29 -3.33 1.73
C MET A 43 4.43 -4.58 1.82
N THR A 44 3.67 -4.76 2.91
CA THR A 44 2.80 -5.93 3.11
C THR A 44 1.79 -6.05 1.99
N PHE A 45 1.16 -4.94 1.62
CA PHE A 45 0.20 -4.89 0.52
C PHE A 45 0.89 -5.12 -0.82
N PHE A 46 2.08 -4.57 -1.05
CA PHE A 46 2.83 -4.88 -2.27
C PHE A 46 3.12 -6.39 -2.41
N LEU A 47 3.47 -7.07 -1.31
CA LEU A 47 3.67 -8.52 -1.29
C LEU A 47 2.37 -9.29 -1.60
N ARG A 48 1.25 -8.89 -1.00
CA ARG A 48 -0.08 -9.46 -1.31
C ARG A 48 -0.45 -9.29 -2.79
N ASN A 49 -0.07 -8.16 -3.39
CA ASN A 49 -0.30 -7.89 -4.80
C ASN A 49 0.46 -8.90 -5.67
N VAL A 50 1.74 -9.11 -5.36
CA VAL A 50 2.57 -10.08 -6.08
C VAL A 50 2.05 -11.51 -5.89
N ALA A 51 1.63 -11.88 -4.68
CA ALA A 51 0.99 -13.18 -4.41
C ALA A 51 -0.23 -13.42 -5.29
N SER A 52 -1.08 -12.40 -5.40
CA SER A 52 -2.29 -12.44 -6.19
C SER A 52 -1.98 -12.59 -7.69
N LEU A 53 -0.95 -11.88 -8.17
CA LEU A 53 -0.47 -12.03 -9.54
C LEU A 53 0.09 -13.43 -9.78
N LYS A 54 0.71 -14.10 -8.80
CA LYS A 54 1.14 -15.50 -8.96
C LYS A 54 0.01 -16.43 -9.34
N ALA A 55 -1.12 -16.27 -8.66
CA ALA A 55 -2.25 -17.16 -8.78
C ALA A 55 -2.97 -16.96 -10.13
N ASP A 56 -2.87 -15.76 -10.70
CA ASP A 56 -3.50 -15.37 -11.95
C ASP A 56 -2.98 -16.21 -13.15
N ALA A 57 -3.89 -16.83 -13.89
CA ALA A 57 -3.56 -17.69 -15.02
C ALA A 57 -2.87 -16.92 -16.17
N ASN A 58 -3.30 -15.69 -16.44
CA ASN A 58 -2.69 -14.84 -17.47
C ASN A 58 -1.28 -14.41 -17.08
N TRP A 59 -1.03 -14.23 -15.79
CA TRP A 59 0.31 -13.96 -15.28
C TRP A 59 1.22 -15.18 -15.36
N ARG A 60 0.71 -16.38 -15.01
CA ARG A 60 1.46 -17.64 -15.11
C ARG A 60 1.87 -17.97 -16.55
N ALA A 61 1.08 -17.56 -17.54
CA ALA A 61 1.41 -17.71 -18.95
C ALA A 61 2.59 -16.82 -19.43
N LEU A 62 3.02 -15.84 -18.64
CA LEU A 62 4.14 -14.97 -19.00
C LEU A 62 5.48 -15.67 -18.80
N SER A 63 6.46 -15.36 -19.67
CA SER A 63 7.84 -15.80 -19.45
C SER A 63 8.41 -15.23 -18.15
N PRO A 64 9.34 -15.93 -17.47
CA PRO A 64 9.96 -15.46 -16.23
C PRO A 64 10.60 -14.07 -16.35
N ARG A 65 11.18 -13.75 -17.51
CA ARG A 65 11.74 -12.42 -17.81
C ARG A 65 10.67 -11.34 -17.81
N LEU A 66 9.50 -11.60 -18.39
CA LEU A 66 8.37 -10.67 -18.40
C LEU A 66 7.76 -10.51 -17.01
N GLN A 67 7.63 -11.59 -16.23
CA GLN A 67 7.16 -11.52 -14.84
C GLN A 67 8.10 -10.63 -14.01
N LYS A 68 9.42 -10.85 -14.09
CA LYS A 68 10.44 -10.04 -13.40
C LYS A 68 10.39 -8.57 -13.80
N SER A 69 10.29 -8.29 -15.11
CA SER A 69 10.18 -6.92 -15.63
C SER A 69 8.94 -6.21 -15.10
N ARG A 70 7.78 -6.88 -15.14
CA ARG A 70 6.51 -6.32 -14.66
C ARG A 70 6.51 -6.07 -13.14
N ILE A 71 7.03 -7.00 -12.32
CA ILE A 71 7.15 -6.78 -10.86
C ILE A 71 8.05 -5.57 -10.56
N ARG A 72 9.18 -5.44 -11.25
CA ARG A 72 10.08 -4.29 -11.10
C ARG A 72 9.39 -2.97 -11.48
N ARG A 73 8.58 -2.98 -12.54
CA ARG A 73 7.77 -1.84 -12.95
C ARG A 73 6.75 -1.46 -11.88
N LEU A 74 5.93 -2.41 -11.42
CA LEU A 74 4.93 -2.20 -10.36
C LEU A 74 5.56 -1.62 -9.10
N PHE A 75 6.71 -2.16 -8.71
CA PHE A 75 7.43 -1.66 -7.53
C PHE A 75 7.89 -0.22 -7.71
N ARG A 76 8.46 0.10 -8.88
CA ARG A 76 8.92 1.45 -9.20
C ARG A 76 7.77 2.46 -9.26
N GLU A 77 6.65 2.10 -9.88
CA GLU A 77 5.45 2.93 -9.95
C GLU A 77 4.95 3.23 -8.53
N ARG A 78 4.80 2.19 -7.68
CA ARG A 78 4.40 2.35 -6.28
C ARG A 78 5.35 3.23 -5.48
N SER A 79 6.66 3.00 -5.58
CA SER A 79 7.66 3.77 -4.85
C SER A 79 7.70 5.24 -5.26
N ARG A 80 7.57 5.52 -6.56
CA ARG A 80 7.52 6.90 -7.07
C ARG A 80 6.31 7.63 -6.53
N PHE A 81 5.14 7.00 -6.65
CA PHE A 81 3.89 7.59 -6.20
C PHE A 81 3.86 7.80 -4.68
N HIS A 82 4.31 6.83 -3.90
CA HIS A 82 4.43 6.96 -2.45
C HIS A 82 5.27 8.17 -2.03
N LEU A 83 6.45 8.35 -2.64
CA LEU A 83 7.31 9.49 -2.35
C LEU A 83 6.74 10.82 -2.87
N GLU A 84 5.94 10.78 -3.93
CA GLU A 84 5.21 11.93 -4.44
C GLU A 84 4.19 12.42 -3.42
N VAL A 85 3.35 11.52 -2.89
CA VAL A 85 2.37 11.84 -1.84
C VAL A 85 3.07 12.34 -0.57
N LYS A 86 4.17 11.71 -0.18
CA LYS A 86 4.94 12.15 0.99
C LYS A 86 5.46 13.59 0.84
N ARG A 87 6.03 13.93 -0.32
CA ARG A 87 6.51 15.30 -0.59
C ARG A 87 5.35 16.30 -0.58
N TRP A 88 4.23 15.94 -1.17
CA TRP A 88 3.03 16.78 -1.18
C TRP A 88 2.53 17.08 0.24
N ARG A 89 2.42 16.08 1.13
CA ARG A 89 2.05 16.31 2.54
C ARG A 89 3.07 17.19 3.27
N ALA A 90 4.37 16.89 3.09
CA ALA A 90 5.44 17.64 3.75
C ALA A 90 5.45 19.12 3.34
N ALA A 91 5.20 19.44 2.07
CA ALA A 91 5.11 20.81 1.58
C ALA A 91 3.96 21.61 2.21
N ARG A 92 2.97 20.90 2.77
CA ARG A 92 1.78 21.48 3.40
C ARG A 92 1.86 21.50 4.93
N GLY A 93 2.98 21.06 5.51
CA GLY A 93 3.10 20.88 6.96
C GLY A 93 2.17 19.81 7.53
N GLU A 94 1.57 18.97 6.69
CA GLU A 94 0.65 17.93 7.13
C GLU A 94 1.43 16.76 7.75
N LEU A 95 1.10 16.42 9.00
CA LEU A 95 1.64 15.24 9.66
C LEU A 95 1.23 13.96 8.89
N ALA A 96 2.00 12.89 9.07
CA ALA A 96 1.60 11.58 8.54
C ALA A 96 0.22 11.21 9.10
N PRO A 97 -0.69 10.67 8.27
CA PRO A 97 -1.98 10.19 8.77
C PRO A 97 -1.72 9.21 9.91
N ARG A 98 -2.46 9.36 11.00
CA ARG A 98 -2.48 8.40 12.09
C ARG A 98 -3.89 7.81 12.15
N PRO A 99 -4.01 6.51 12.45
CA PRO A 99 -5.30 5.96 12.83
C PRO A 99 -5.75 6.61 14.12
N PRO A 100 -7.06 6.81 14.29
CA PRO A 100 -7.59 7.40 15.50
C PRO A 100 -7.44 6.39 16.63
N VAL A 101 -7.08 6.88 17.81
CA VAL A 101 -6.89 6.05 19.00
C VAL A 101 -8.07 6.29 19.94
N GLY A 102 -9.23 5.74 19.60
CA GLY A 102 -10.42 5.82 20.46
C GLY A 102 -11.73 5.89 19.67
N LYS A 103 -12.86 5.77 20.38
CA LYS A 103 -14.20 5.99 19.82
C LYS A 103 -14.48 7.48 19.56
N ASP A 104 -13.79 8.37 20.26
CA ASP A 104 -14.12 9.80 20.31
C ASP A 104 -13.50 10.63 19.17
N GLU A 105 -12.55 10.07 18.42
CA GLU A 105 -11.90 10.72 17.26
C GLU A 105 -12.60 10.42 15.92
N LEU A 106 -13.81 9.84 15.96
CA LEU A 106 -14.67 9.63 14.77
C LEU A 106 -15.22 10.93 14.18
N ALA A 107 -14.97 12.10 14.80
CA ALA A 107 -15.47 13.40 14.36
C ALA A 107 -15.11 13.72 12.89
N ASP A 108 -13.98 13.21 12.40
CA ASP A 108 -13.53 13.39 11.01
C ASP A 108 -13.81 12.16 10.10
N GLY A 109 -14.60 11.20 10.60
CA GLY A 109 -15.01 9.99 9.89
C GLY A 109 -13.94 8.90 9.79
N TYR A 110 -12.85 8.99 10.56
CA TYR A 110 -11.78 8.00 10.60
C TYR A 110 -11.96 7.12 11.85
N CYS A 111 -12.07 5.80 11.71
CA CYS A 111 -12.07 4.79 12.78
C CYS A 111 -10.77 3.96 12.76
N SER A 112 -10.51 3.14 13.78
CA SER A 112 -9.31 2.30 13.88
C SER A 112 -9.20 1.19 12.82
N HIS A 113 -10.27 0.95 12.06
CA HIS A 113 -10.36 -0.01 10.95
C HIS A 113 -10.25 0.64 9.56
N CYS A 114 -10.11 1.97 9.49
CA CYS A 114 -9.99 2.69 8.22
C CYS A 114 -8.75 2.29 7.44
N GLY A 115 -8.95 2.03 6.14
CA GLY A 115 -7.92 1.55 5.23
C GLY A 115 -8.23 0.19 4.60
N TRP A 116 -9.21 -0.56 5.09
CA TRP A 116 -9.68 -1.80 4.44
C TRP A 116 -10.23 -1.54 3.04
N CYS A 117 -10.97 -0.45 2.84
CA CYS A 117 -11.44 0.00 1.53
C CYS A 117 -10.30 0.29 0.53
N CYS A 118 -9.09 0.58 1.03
CA CYS A 118 -7.91 0.80 0.20
C CYS A 118 -7.34 -0.51 -0.36
N GLU A 119 -7.84 -1.68 0.07
CA GLU A 119 -7.52 -2.97 -0.54
C GLU A 119 -8.14 -3.15 -1.95
N ILE A 120 -8.80 -2.12 -2.49
CA ILE A 120 -9.36 -2.05 -3.84
C ILE A 120 -8.48 -1.14 -4.72
N CYS A 121 -8.23 -1.52 -5.97
CA CYS A 121 -7.29 -0.84 -6.87
C CYS A 121 -7.69 0.60 -7.23
N SER A 122 -8.99 0.92 -7.16
CA SER A 122 -9.57 2.19 -7.59
C SER A 122 -10.85 2.50 -6.83
N GLY A 123 -11.36 3.71 -7.01
CA GLY A 123 -12.69 4.12 -6.56
C GLY A 123 -13.30 5.16 -7.48
N TYR A 124 -14.53 5.58 -7.21
CA TYR A 124 -15.19 6.61 -8.01
C TYR A 124 -14.55 8.00 -7.74
N PRO A 125 -13.97 8.69 -8.75
CA PRO A 125 -13.15 9.88 -8.57
C PRO A 125 -13.97 11.17 -8.35
N ASP A 126 -15.01 11.08 -7.53
CA ASP A 126 -15.80 12.21 -7.08
C ASP A 126 -15.15 12.86 -5.85
N PHE A 127 -14.32 13.87 -6.12
CA PHE A 127 -13.66 14.66 -5.09
C PHE A 127 -14.44 15.96 -4.84
N PRO A 128 -14.43 16.50 -3.60
CA PRO A 128 -15.02 17.81 -3.32
C PRO A 128 -14.53 18.88 -4.31
N PRO A 129 -15.37 19.85 -4.71
CA PRO A 129 -14.94 20.95 -5.58
C PRO A 129 -13.75 21.74 -5.02
N SER A 130 -13.67 21.85 -3.69
CA SER A 130 -12.56 22.47 -2.95
C SER A 130 -11.32 21.58 -2.80
N SER A 131 -11.31 20.37 -3.36
CA SER A 131 -10.22 19.42 -3.19
C SER A 131 -8.94 19.89 -3.88
N GLU A 132 -7.87 19.97 -3.10
CA GLU A 132 -6.53 20.28 -3.58
C GLU A 132 -5.81 19.10 -4.26
N ILE A 133 -6.51 17.97 -4.41
CA ILE A 133 -5.99 16.81 -5.13
C ILE A 133 -5.90 17.13 -6.62
N THR A 134 -4.72 16.94 -7.20
CA THR A 134 -4.48 17.23 -8.62
C THR A 134 -5.33 16.33 -9.52
N GLN A 135 -5.66 16.80 -10.73
CA GLN A 135 -6.43 15.98 -11.69
C GLN A 135 -5.77 14.63 -11.96
N ARG A 136 -4.45 14.60 -12.16
CA ARG A 136 -3.68 13.36 -12.34
C ARG A 136 -3.89 12.36 -11.19
N TRP A 137 -4.00 12.85 -9.96
CA TRP A 137 -4.24 12.01 -8.80
C TRP A 137 -5.67 11.49 -8.73
N LYS A 138 -6.65 12.30 -9.16
CA LYS A 138 -8.04 11.85 -9.34
C LYS A 138 -8.13 10.76 -10.42
N ASP A 139 -7.39 10.90 -11.51
CA ASP A 139 -7.33 9.89 -12.57
C ASP A 139 -6.67 8.60 -12.10
N ILE A 140 -5.58 8.69 -11.32
CA ILE A 140 -4.93 7.54 -10.67
C ILE A 140 -5.87 6.88 -9.66
N PHE A 141 -6.68 7.66 -8.93
CA PHE A 141 -7.68 7.10 -8.04
C PHE A 141 -8.75 6.31 -8.80
N GLY A 142 -9.24 6.84 -9.92
CA GLY A 142 -10.25 6.20 -10.76
C GLY A 142 -9.76 4.95 -11.50
N ASN A 143 -8.51 4.96 -11.97
CA ASN A 143 -7.98 3.93 -12.87
C ASN A 143 -6.92 3.03 -12.26
N GLY A 144 -6.50 3.32 -11.02
CA GLY A 144 -5.37 2.68 -10.37
C GLY A 144 -4.02 3.19 -10.90
N LEU A 145 -2.94 2.72 -10.29
CA LEU A 145 -1.57 3.17 -10.61
C LEU A 145 -1.01 2.53 -11.90
N GLY A 146 -1.77 1.63 -12.52
CA GLY A 146 -1.38 0.90 -13.73
C GLY A 146 -1.73 -0.58 -13.67
N LYS A 147 -1.56 -1.27 -14.81
CA LYS A 147 -1.90 -2.68 -14.95
C LYS A 147 -1.15 -3.55 -13.94
N GLY A 148 -1.89 -4.36 -13.19
CA GLY A 148 -1.36 -5.30 -12.21
C GLY A 148 -1.17 -4.72 -10.81
N HIS A 149 -1.50 -3.44 -10.59
CA HIS A 149 -1.80 -2.96 -9.25
C HIS A 149 -3.18 -3.47 -8.82
N ARG A 150 -3.32 -3.92 -7.57
CA ARG A 150 -4.60 -4.38 -7.00
C ARG A 150 -5.10 -3.53 -5.84
N PHE A 151 -4.29 -2.60 -5.35
CA PHE A 151 -4.56 -1.78 -4.18
C PHE A 151 -4.51 -0.31 -4.51
N CYS A 152 -5.31 0.48 -3.79
CA CYS A 152 -5.45 1.92 -3.97
C CYS A 152 -4.07 2.59 -4.01
N ALA A 153 -3.88 3.54 -4.93
CA ALA A 153 -2.64 4.27 -5.08
C ALA A 153 -2.21 4.95 -3.76
N PHE A 154 -3.20 5.41 -2.99
CA PHE A 154 -3.05 6.14 -1.73
C PHE A 154 -2.96 5.28 -0.47
N LEU A 155 -2.90 3.95 -0.60
CA LEU A 155 -2.70 3.06 0.54
C LEU A 155 -1.30 3.28 1.12
N TRP A 156 -1.23 3.72 2.37
CA TRP A 156 -0.04 3.63 3.21
C TRP A 156 -0.20 2.52 4.24
N GLU A 157 0.90 2.04 4.77
CA GLU A 157 0.90 0.97 5.77
C GLU A 157 1.21 1.50 7.17
N TRP A 158 0.56 0.89 8.15
CA TRP A 158 0.77 1.10 9.57
C TRP A 158 0.87 -0.26 10.26
N ASP A 159 1.74 -0.35 11.27
CA ASP A 159 1.89 -1.54 12.14
C ASP A 159 1.96 -2.90 11.39
N GLY A 160 2.72 -2.95 10.30
CA GLY A 160 3.06 -4.21 9.63
C GLY A 160 1.88 -4.99 9.05
N GLY A 161 0.92 -4.29 8.44
CA GLY A 161 -0.20 -4.90 7.71
C GLY A 161 -1.56 -4.25 7.93
N ARG A 162 -1.63 -3.16 8.69
CA ARG A 162 -2.79 -2.26 8.68
C ARG A 162 -2.57 -1.19 7.62
N SER A 163 -3.65 -0.65 7.07
CA SER A 163 -3.62 0.36 6.02
C SER A 163 -4.06 1.71 6.55
N LEU A 164 -3.64 2.78 5.88
CA LEU A 164 -4.07 4.15 6.11
C LEU A 164 -4.29 4.86 4.77
N CYS A 165 -5.23 5.80 4.74
CA CYS A 165 -5.42 6.67 3.58
C CYS A 165 -4.42 7.84 3.63
N SER A 166 -3.45 7.84 2.71
CA SER A 166 -2.39 8.85 2.66
C SER A 166 -2.83 10.26 2.30
N ILE A 167 -4.05 10.40 1.78
CA ILE A 167 -4.65 11.70 1.44
C ILE A 167 -5.78 12.06 2.38
N HIS A 168 -5.92 11.42 3.55
CA HIS A 168 -6.84 11.92 4.56
C HIS A 168 -6.45 13.36 4.96
N PRO A 169 -7.40 14.32 5.07
CA PRO A 169 -8.86 14.20 4.87
C PRO A 169 -9.39 14.42 3.44
N HIS A 170 -8.51 14.74 2.48
CA HIS A 170 -8.74 15.12 1.08
C HIS A 170 -9.27 14.03 0.13
N ARG A 171 -9.81 12.92 0.65
CA ARG A 171 -10.30 11.75 -0.12
C ARG A 171 -11.52 12.05 -1.02
N SER A 172 -11.97 11.08 -1.81
CA SER A 172 -13.22 11.20 -2.59
C SER A 172 -14.44 11.08 -1.67
N ASN A 173 -15.60 11.63 -2.09
CA ASN A 173 -16.86 11.54 -1.34
C ASN A 173 -17.31 10.09 -1.13
N PRO A 174 -17.24 9.20 -2.14
CA PRO A 174 -17.55 7.78 -1.95
C PRO A 174 -16.71 7.12 -0.86
N CYS A 175 -15.42 7.48 -0.74
CA CYS A 175 -14.61 6.97 0.35
C CYS A 175 -15.11 7.42 1.72
N ARG A 176 -15.61 8.67 1.86
CA ARG A 176 -16.15 9.17 3.13
C ARG A 176 -17.40 8.41 3.56
N VAL A 177 -18.28 8.09 2.60
CA VAL A 177 -19.52 7.34 2.85
C VAL A 177 -19.18 5.89 3.20
N PHE A 178 -18.42 5.22 2.33
CA PHE A 178 -18.04 3.82 2.52
C PHE A 178 -17.30 3.59 3.84
N GLU A 179 -16.37 4.48 4.17
CA GLU A 179 -15.62 4.40 5.42
C GLU A 179 -16.54 4.47 6.65
N ARG A 180 -17.55 5.35 6.64
CA ARG A 180 -18.51 5.47 7.73
C ARG A 180 -19.33 4.18 7.88
N GLU A 181 -19.91 3.70 6.78
CA GLU A 181 -20.75 2.50 6.78
C GLU A 181 -19.96 1.24 7.18
N GLU A 182 -18.77 1.06 6.60
CA GLU A 182 -17.90 -0.08 6.87
C GLU A 182 -17.37 -0.04 8.31
N CYS A 183 -16.98 1.14 8.81
CA CYS A 183 -16.58 1.29 10.22
C CYS A 183 -17.74 0.96 11.16
N ASP A 184 -18.95 1.44 10.87
CA ASP A 184 -20.13 1.14 11.68
C ASP A 184 -20.45 -0.36 11.70
N PHE A 185 -20.28 -1.04 10.57
CA PHE A 185 -20.43 -2.48 10.45
C PHE A 185 -19.36 -3.23 11.25
N LEU A 186 -18.07 -2.96 10.99
CA LEU A 186 -16.94 -3.66 11.62
C LEU A 186 -16.86 -3.42 13.14
N MET A 187 -17.25 -2.23 13.62
CA MET A 187 -17.30 -1.95 15.06
C MET A 187 -18.40 -2.74 15.80
N LYS A 188 -19.39 -3.25 15.06
CA LYS A 188 -20.48 -4.09 15.57
C LYS A 188 -20.23 -5.59 15.36
N ASP A 189 -19.27 -5.96 14.52
CA ASP A 189 -18.93 -7.36 14.20
C ASP A 189 -18.07 -8.02 15.31
N PRO A 190 -18.55 -9.08 15.97
CA PRO A 190 -17.79 -9.82 16.98
C PRO A 190 -16.56 -10.57 16.43
N GLU A 191 -16.56 -10.99 15.15
CA GLU A 191 -15.48 -11.81 14.55
C GLU A 191 -14.27 -10.99 14.13
N VAL A 192 -14.46 -9.70 13.83
CA VAL A 192 -13.36 -8.76 13.51
C VAL A 192 -12.43 -8.52 14.72
N ARG A 193 -12.85 -8.98 15.91
CA ARG A 193 -12.02 -9.02 17.12
C ARG A 193 -11.09 -10.24 17.21
N ASP A 194 -11.16 -11.20 16.28
CA ASP A 194 -10.36 -12.45 16.34
C ASP A 194 -8.99 -12.35 15.63
N PRO A 195 -7.84 -12.49 16.34
CA PRO A 195 -6.49 -12.36 15.78
C PRO A 195 -5.98 -13.49 14.86
N SER A 196 -6.81 -14.43 14.40
CA SER A 196 -6.36 -15.71 13.81
C SER A 196 -6.02 -15.72 12.31
N ALA A 197 -6.32 -14.65 11.56
CA ALA A 197 -6.03 -14.52 10.11
C ALA A 197 -4.53 -14.44 9.69
N LYS A 198 -3.60 -14.67 10.63
CA LYS A 198 -2.16 -14.33 10.53
C LYS A 198 -1.29 -15.34 9.75
N ARG A 199 -1.71 -16.60 9.59
CA ARG A 199 -0.88 -17.68 9.01
C ARG A 199 -0.62 -17.55 7.50
N ARG A 200 -1.56 -17.01 6.74
CA ARG A 200 -1.49 -16.91 5.25
C ARG A 200 -0.43 -15.92 4.73
N LEU A 201 0.10 -15.02 5.56
CA LEU A 201 1.07 -14.00 5.14
C LEU A 201 2.54 -14.49 5.10
N ILE A 202 2.85 -15.59 5.81
CA ILE A 202 4.22 -16.09 5.94
C ILE A 202 4.68 -16.86 4.69
N GLU A 203 3.78 -17.61 4.06
CA GLU A 203 4.08 -18.44 2.87
C GLU A 203 4.32 -17.59 1.61
N VAL A 204 3.54 -16.52 1.46
CA VAL A 204 3.68 -15.54 0.36
C VAL A 204 5.04 -14.85 0.35
N ARG A 205 5.62 -14.63 1.54
CA ARG A 205 6.90 -13.94 1.74
C ARG A 205 8.08 -14.72 1.16
N GLN A 206 8.13 -16.03 1.36
CA GLN A 206 9.25 -16.86 0.90
C GLN A 206 9.34 -16.86 -0.63
N TRP A 207 8.20 -16.88 -1.30
CA TRP A 207 8.13 -16.86 -2.75
C TRP A 207 8.53 -15.52 -3.38
N PHE A 208 8.18 -14.40 -2.75
CA PHE A 208 8.60 -13.08 -3.24
C PHE A 208 10.13 -12.88 -3.19
N ILE A 209 10.79 -13.39 -2.15
CA ILE A 209 12.25 -13.32 -2.00
C ILE A 209 12.94 -14.07 -3.15
N HIS A 210 12.48 -15.28 -3.46
CA HIS A 210 12.98 -16.10 -4.57
C HIS A 210 12.87 -15.39 -5.94
N LEU A 211 11.76 -14.68 -6.18
CA LEU A 211 11.55 -13.95 -7.44
C LEU A 211 12.47 -12.75 -7.66
N ILE A 212 12.95 -12.11 -6.59
CA ILE A 212 13.85 -10.96 -6.69
C ILE A 212 15.32 -11.43 -6.76
N ASP A 213 15.70 -12.42 -5.96
CA ASP A 213 17.09 -12.88 -5.84
C ASP A 213 17.50 -13.86 -6.96
N GLY A 214 16.54 -14.57 -7.57
CA GLY A 214 16.81 -15.55 -8.62
C GLY A 214 17.56 -16.80 -8.13
N ARG A 215 17.54 -17.05 -6.81
CA ARG A 215 17.98 -18.28 -6.14
C ARG A 215 16.81 -18.85 -5.36
#